data_AF-A0A947HQ97-F1
#
_entry.id   AF-A0A947HQ97-F1
#
_cell.length_a   1.000
_cell.length_b   1.000
_cell.length_c   1.000
_cell.angle_alpha   90.00
_cell.angle_beta   90.00
_cell.angle_gamma   90.00
#
_symmetry.space_group_name_H-M   'P 1'
#
loop_
_entity.id
_entity.type
_entity.pdbx_description
1 polymer ?
#
loop_
_entity_poly.entity_id
_entity_poly.type
_entity_poly.pdbx_seq_one_letter_code
_entity_poly.pdbx_strand_id
1 'polypeptide(L)' 'MSRLFVVVEGQTEKGFVDKVLGPHLSARGVYTSASIVGKTLATRRRTTQRGGGS' A
#
# COMPACT_ATOMS: atom_id res chain seq x y z
N MET A 1 9.27 -2.75 -19.73
CA MET A 1 9.09 -3.02 -18.28
C MET A 1 7.82 -2.31 -17.86
N SER A 2 6.80 -3.05 -17.42
CA SER A 2 5.48 -2.48 -17.14
C SER A 2 5.23 -2.44 -15.64
N ARG A 3 4.55 -1.39 -15.16
CA ARG A 3 4.21 -1.21 -13.74
C ARG A 3 2.70 -1.23 -13.58
N LEU A 4 2.20 -2.03 -12.63
CA LEU A 4 0.79 -2.15 -12.29
C LEU A 4 0.59 -1.67 -10.85
N PHE A 5 -0.16 -0.58 -10.69
CA PHE A 5 -0.59 -0.08 -9.38
C PHE A 5 -2.01 -0.59 -9.11
N VAL A 6 -2.16 -1.37 -8.05
CA VAL A 6 -3.43 -1.99 -7.67
C VAL A 6 -3.99 -1.26 -6.46
N VAL A 7 -5.17 -0.69 -6.63
CA VAL A 7 -5.90 -0.07 -5.52
C VAL A 7 -6.85 -1.11 -4.94
N VAL A 8 -6.83 -1.26 -3.61
CA VAL A 8 -7.64 -2.24 -2.90
C VAL A 8 -8.32 -1.60 -1.69
N GLU A 9 -9.40 -2.20 -1.19
CA GLU A 9 -10.15 -1.65 -0.06
C GLU A 9 -9.60 -2.08 1.31
N GLY A 10 -8.96 -3.25 1.38
CA GLY A 10 -8.56 -3.86 2.64
C GLY A 10 -7.23 -4.61 2.60
N GLN A 11 -6.85 -5.12 3.78
CA GLN A 11 -5.60 -5.86 3.97
C GLN A 11 -5.63 -7.24 3.32
N THR A 12 -6.81 -7.85 3.22
CA THR A 12 -6.98 -9.17 2.60
C THR A 12 -6.61 -9.13 1.12
N GLU A 13 -7.14 -8.15 0.40
CA GLU A 13 -6.86 -7.94 -1.02
C GLU A 13 -5.40 -7.54 -1.24
N LYS A 14 -4.84 -6.68 -0.38
CA LYS A 14 -3.41 -6.35 -0.42
C LYS A 14 -2.55 -7.62 -0.27
N GLY A 15 -2.91 -8.50 0.67
CA GLY A 15 -2.23 -9.77 0.89
C GLY A 15 -2.29 -10.68 -0.34
N PHE A 16 -3.43 -10.73 -1.03
CA PHE A 16 -3.55 -11.47 -2.29
C PHE A 16 -2.63 -10.88 -3.37
N VAL A 17 -2.59 -9.55 -3.52
CA VAL A 17 -1.72 -8.91 -4.52
C VAL A 17 -0.25 -9.21 -4.23
N ASP A 18 0.19 -9.07 -2.98
CA ASP A 18 1.60 -9.24 -2.61
C ASP A 18 2.04 -10.71 -2.69
N LYS A 19 1.20 -11.66 -2.28
CA LYS A 19 1.59 -13.07 -2.14
C LYS A 19 1.26 -13.95 -3.35
N VAL A 20 0.26 -13.57 -4.14
CA VAL A 20 -0.22 -14.38 -5.27
C VAL A 20 0.03 -13.64 -6.58
N LEU A 21 -0.58 -12.46 -6.76
CA LEU A 21 -0.53 -11.76 -8.04
C LEU A 21 0.89 -11.29 -8.39
N GLY A 22 1.63 -10.75 -7.42
CA GLY A 22 2.98 -10.22 -7.62
C GLY A 22 3.96 -11.25 -8.15
N PRO A 23 4.12 -12.43 -7.51
CA PRO A 23 4.97 -13.51 -8.03
C PRO A 23 4.58 -13.97 -9.44
N HIS A 24 3.28 -14.03 -9.76
CA HIS A 24 2.83 -14.44 -11.10
C HIS A 24 3.12 -13.40 -12.18
N LEU A 25 3.16 -12.12 -11.83
CA LEU A 25 3.40 -11.02 -12.77
C LEU A 25 4.88 -10.65 -12.87
N SER A 26 5.66 -10.86 -11.80
CA SER A 26 7.11 -10.68 -11.82
C SER A 26 7.79 -11.65 -12.77
N ALA A 27 7.32 -12.90 -12.86
CA ALA A 27 7.75 -13.89 -13.84
C ALA A 27 7.54 -13.44 -15.30
N ARG A 28 6.69 -12.44 -15.54
CA ARG A 28 6.40 -11.84 -16.84
C ARG A 28 7.01 -10.44 -17.00
N GLY A 29 7.88 -10.02 -16.09
CA GLY A 29 8.54 -8.72 -16.13
C GLY A 29 7.64 -7.52 -15.78
N VAL A 30 6.54 -7.77 -15.05
CA VAL A 30 5.62 -6.74 -14.57
C VAL A 30 5.81 -6.53 -13.07
N TYR A 31 6.09 -5.29 -12.68
CA TYR A 31 6.17 -4.91 -11.28
C TYR A 31 4.80 -4.50 -10.75
N THR A 32 4.38 -5.07 -9.63
CA THR A 32 3.11 -4.78 -8.95
C THR A 32 3.32 -4.04 -7.63
N SER A 33 2.46 -3.06 -7.36
CA SER A 33 2.38 -2.39 -6.06
C SER A 33 0.92 -2.20 -5.65
N ALA A 34 0.55 -2.66 -4.45
CA ALA A 34 -0.80 -2.52 -3.91
C ALA A 34 -0.90 -1.38 -2.90
N SER A 35 -1.94 -0.57 -3.03
CA SER A 35 -2.29 0.53 -2.10
C SER A 35 -3.71 0.38 -1.59
N ILE A 36 -3.89 0.41 -0.27
CA ILE A 36 -5.20 0.37 0.36
C ILE A 36 -5.81 1.76 0.33
N VAL A 37 -6.94 1.92 -0.36
CA VAL A 37 -7.74 3.14 -0.39
C VAL A 37 -8.93 2.95 0.56
N GLY A 38 -8.73 3.43 1.79
CA GLY A 38 -9.67 3.34 2.90
C GLY A 38 -8.95 3.61 4.21
N LYS A 39 -9.50 4.50 5.05
CA LYS A 39 -8.95 4.99 6.36
C LYS A 39 -7.55 5.65 6.36
N THR A 40 -6.73 5.53 5.32
CA THR A 40 -5.36 6.11 5.27
C THR A 40 -5.34 7.64 5.11
N LEU A 41 -6.46 8.29 4.76
CA LEU A 41 -6.56 9.77 4.74
C LEU A 41 -6.56 10.41 6.14
N ALA A 42 -6.83 9.65 7.21
CA ALA A 42 -6.83 10.19 8.57
C ALA A 42 -5.45 10.20 9.25
N THR A 43 -4.48 9.39 8.78
CA THR A 43 -3.23 9.16 9.52
C THR A 43 -2.12 10.17 9.18
N ARG A 44 -2.24 10.94 8.09
CA ARG A 44 -1.25 11.99 7.74
C ARG A 44 -1.42 13.33 8.48
N ARG A 45 -2.20 13.39 9.58
CA ARG A 45 -2.43 14.63 10.35
C ARG A 45 -2.02 14.60 11.83
N ARG A 46 -1.11 13.70 12.23
CA ARG A 46 -0.48 13.72 13.57
C ARG A 46 1.00 13.33 13.52
N THR A 47 1.82 14.16 12.90
CA THR A 47 3.27 14.10 13.13
C THR A 47 3.85 15.51 13.10
N THR A 48 3.44 16.36 14.04
CA THR A 48 4.23 17.55 14.40
C THR A 48 3.92 17.98 15.84
N GLN A 49 4.92 17.76 16.70
CA GLN A 49 5.30 18.49 17.91
C GLN A 49 4.24 18.76 19.00
N ARG A 50 4.38 18.05 20.14
CA ARG A 50 4.20 18.66 21.46
C ARG A 50 5.58 18.69 22.14
N GLY A 51 6.18 19.89 22.11
CA GLY A 51 7.29 20.26 23.00
C GLY A 51 6.81 20.41 24.44
N GLY A 52 7.76 20.40 25.36
CA GLY A 52 7.55 20.38 26.81
C GLY A 52 7.03 21.67 27.43
N GLY A 53 6.79 21.55 28.74
CA GLY A 53 6.26 22.57 29.67
C GLY A 53 5.14 21.91 30.50
N SER A 54 5.20 21.79 31.82
CA SER A 54 6.06 22.38 32.87
C SER A 54 6.20 21.38 34.02
#